data_AF-A0AAD2ZBL7-F1
#
_entry.id   AF-A0AAD2ZBL7-F1
#
_cell.length_a   1.000
_cell.length_b   1.000
_cell.length_c   1.000
_cell.angle_alpha   90.00
_cell.angle_beta   90.00
_cell.angle_gamma   90.00
#
_symmetry.space_group_name_H-M   'P 1'
#
loop_
_entity.id
_entity.type
_entity.pdbx_description
1 polymer ?
#
loop_
_entity_poly.entity_id
_entity_poly.type
_entity_poly.pdbx_seq_one_letter_code
_entity_poly.pdbx_strand_id
1 'polypeptide(L)'
;MVHDRIAEELEAKGFYRRASARWGEVMQLVETDKERHQVTMRRLECSRKAQRPPEPPTENYADLRNAVNRTYADMGLSKLAE
;
A
#
# COMPACT_ATOMS: atom_id res chain seq x y z
N MET A 1 -16.20 -5.86 19.30
CA MET A 1 -15.12 -5.35 18.44
C MET A 1 -15.79 -4.87 17.16
N VAL A 2 -15.47 -3.68 16.66
CA VAL A 2 -16.15 -3.15 15.48
C VAL A 2 -15.64 -3.85 14.21
N HIS A 3 -16.57 -4.40 13.44
CA HIS A 3 -16.30 -5.12 12.19
C HIS A 3 -17.00 -4.42 11.03
N ASP A 4 -16.25 -4.12 9.98
CA ASP A 4 -16.79 -3.68 8.69
C ASP A 4 -16.04 -4.41 7.58
N ARG A 5 -16.77 -5.28 6.87
CA ARG A 5 -16.20 -6.15 5.85
C ARG A 5 -15.45 -5.37 4.76
N ILE A 6 -16.01 -4.25 4.33
CA ILE A 6 -15.43 -3.46 3.23
C ILE A 6 -14.13 -2.80 3.70
N ALA A 7 -14.14 -2.20 4.90
CA ALA A 7 -12.95 -1.59 5.45
C ALA A 7 -11.83 -2.62 5.67
N GLU A 8 -12.17 -3.80 6.19
CA GLU A 8 -11.24 -4.90 6.41
C GLU A 8 -10.65 -5.45 5.08
N GLU A 9 -11.48 -5.65 4.06
CA GLU A 9 -10.99 -6.06 2.73
C GLU A 9 -10.08 -5.01 2.08
N LEU A 10 -10.36 -3.72 2.28
CA LEU A 10 -9.51 -2.64 1.77
C LEU A 10 -8.18 -2.56 2.52
N GLU A 11 -8.18 -2.77 3.83
CA GLU A 11 -6.95 -2.88 4.64
C GLU A 11 -6.08 -4.06 4.18
N ALA A 12 -6.69 -5.23 3.97
CA ALA A 12 -5.99 -6.43 3.52
C ALA A 12 -5.35 -6.25 2.12
N LYS A 13 -5.99 -5.49 1.23
CA LYS A 13 -5.46 -5.15 -0.10
C LYS A 13 -4.46 -3.98 -0.10
N GLY A 14 -4.21 -3.36 1.05
CA GLY A 14 -3.32 -2.20 1.17
C GLY A 14 -3.91 -0.89 0.63
N PHE A 15 -5.21 -0.82 0.36
CA PHE A 15 -5.89 0.40 -0.10
C PHE A 15 -6.24 1.33 1.05
N TYR A 16 -5.21 1.75 1.79
CA TYR A 16 -5.35 2.42 3.08
C TYR A 16 -6.09 3.77 3.03
N ARG A 17 -6.00 4.53 1.92
CA ARG A 17 -6.80 5.77 1.75
C ARG A 17 -8.30 5.49 1.72
N ARG A 18 -8.69 4.45 0.97
CA ARG A 18 -10.09 4.03 0.83
C ARG A 18 -10.59 3.39 2.12
N ALA A 19 -9.75 2.57 2.76
CA ALA A 19 -10.06 2.00 4.07
C ALA A 19 -10.31 3.11 5.12
N SER A 20 -9.46 4.14 5.17
CA SER A 20 -9.63 5.28 6.08
C SER A 20 -10.94 6.04 5.85
N ALA A 21 -11.34 6.22 4.58
CA ALA A 21 -12.64 6.81 4.25
C ALA A 21 -13.80 5.95 4.76
N ARG A 22 -13.76 4.63 4.51
CA ARG A 22 -14.78 3.69 4.97
C ARG A 22 -14.87 3.64 6.50
N TRP A 23 -13.75 3.65 7.22
CA TRP A 23 -13.77 3.79 8.69
C TRP A 23 -14.41 5.09 9.15
N GLY A 24 -14.28 6.18 8.39
CA GLY A 24 -15.00 7.43 8.65
C GLY A 24 -16.52 7.28 8.58
N GLU A 25 -17.04 6.48 7.65
CA GLU A 25 -18.46 6.15 7.55
C GLU A 25 -18.91 5.25 8.71
N VAL A 26 -18.13 4.20 9.04
CA VAL A 26 -18.40 3.31 10.18
C VAL A 26 -18.45 4.10 11.50
N MET A 27 -17.63 5.15 11.63
CA MET A 27 -17.63 6.02 12.81
C MET A 27 -18.99 6.70 13.05
N GLN A 28 -19.78 6.96 12.00
CA GLN A 28 -21.12 7.54 12.11
C GLN A 28 -22.19 6.51 12.52
N LEU A 29 -21.88 5.21 12.43
CA LEU A 29 -22.82 4.12 12.70
C LEU A 29 -22.66 3.51 14.09
N VAL A 30 -21.55 3.79 14.79
CA VAL A 30 -21.24 3.22 16.10
C VAL A 30 -21.82 4.06 17.24
N GLU A 31 -22.41 3.40 18.23
CA GLU A 31 -23.18 4.05 19.28
C GLU A 31 -22.34 4.35 20.53
N THR A 32 -21.35 3.51 20.83
CA THR A 32 -20.57 3.63 22.06
C THR A 32 -19.25 4.37 21.85
N ASP A 33 -18.77 5.06 22.90
CA ASP A 33 -17.45 5.71 22.87
C ASP A 33 -16.31 4.70 22.69
N LYS A 34 -16.47 3.49 23.23
CA LYS A 34 -15.51 2.41 23.07
C LYS A 34 -15.36 2.02 21.59
N GLU A 35 -16.45 1.91 20.86
CA GLU A 35 -16.45 1.61 19.43
C GLU A 35 -15.93 2.78 18.60
N ARG A 36 -16.35 4.01 18.93
CA ARG A 36 -15.79 5.23 18.31
C ARG A 36 -14.28 5.30 18.45
N HIS A 37 -13.76 4.99 19.63
CA HIS A 37 -12.31 4.93 19.87
C HIS A 37 -11.64 3.86 18.99
N GLN A 38 -12.20 2.65 18.93
CA GLN A 38 -11.66 1.58 18.08
C GLN A 38 -11.61 1.99 16.61
N VAL A 39 -12.71 2.51 16.06
CA VAL A 39 -12.80 2.98 14.67
C VAL A 39 -11.80 4.12 14.42
N THR A 40 -11.67 5.05 15.36
CA THR A 40 -10.71 6.16 15.27
C THR A 40 -9.27 5.66 15.19
N MET A 41 -8.91 4.67 16.01
CA MET A 41 -7.58 4.07 15.99
C MET A 41 -7.29 3.33 14.68
N ARG A 42 -8.24 2.55 14.15
CA ARG A 42 -8.09 1.88 12.84
C ARG A 42 -7.98 2.88 11.69
N ARG A 43 -8.80 3.93 11.72
CA ARG A 43 -8.73 5.03 10.74
C ARG A 43 -7.38 5.73 10.76
N LEU A 44 -6.86 6.02 11.96
CA LEU A 44 -5.53 6.63 12.12
C LEU A 44 -4.43 5.73 11.59
N GLU A 45 -4.50 4.42 11.85
CA GLU A 45 -3.54 3.45 11.33
C GLU A 45 -3.55 3.40 9.79
N CYS A 46 -4.74 3.36 9.18
CA CYS A 46 -4.89 3.45 7.74
C CYS A 46 -4.27 4.76 7.20
N SER A 47 -4.57 5.91 7.81
CA SER A 47 -4.00 7.19 7.37
C SER A 47 -2.47 7.21 7.45
N ARG A 48 -1.88 6.61 8.50
CA ARG A 48 -0.42 6.49 8.62
C ARG A 48 0.17 5.58 7.54
N LYS A 49 -0.44 4.42 7.28
CA LYS A 49 0.00 3.50 6.22
C LYS A 49 -0.14 4.13 4.82
N ALA A 50 -1.17 4.93 4.60
CA ALA A 50 -1.39 5.66 3.35
C ALA A 50 -0.37 6.76 3.05
N GLN A 51 0.33 7.27 4.07
CA GLN A 51 1.39 8.26 3.94
C GLN A 51 2.76 7.63 3.70
N ARG A 52 2.93 6.33 3.97
CA ARG A 52 4.19 5.65 3.69
C ARG A 52 4.43 5.62 2.18
N PRO A 53 5.68 5.87 1.73
CA PRO A 53 6.04 5.56 0.35
C PRO A 53 5.67 4.11 0.05
N PRO A 54 5.23 3.80 -1.18
CA PRO A 54 5.07 2.40 -1.58
C PRO A 54 6.38 1.67 -1.28
N GLU A 55 6.27 0.49 -0.68
CA GLU A 55 7.44 -0.37 -0.50
C GLU A 55 8.08 -0.56 -1.88
N PRO A 56 9.42 -0.43 -1.99
CA PRO A 56 10.08 -0.68 -3.25
C PRO A 56 9.71 -2.11 -3.69
N PRO A 57 9.44 -2.32 -4.99
CA PRO A 57 9.09 -3.65 -5.48
C PRO A 57 10.17 -4.64 -5.05
N THR A 58 9.74 -5.77 -4.48
CA THR A 58 10.61 -6.88 -4.08
C THR A 58 11.43 -7.40 -5.26
N GLU A 59 10.89 -7.26 -6.47
CA GLU A 59 11.58 -7.50 -7.73
C GLU A 59 12.36 -6.25 -8.14
N ASN A 60 13.56 -6.10 -7.60
CA ASN A 60 14.50 -5.10 -8.08
C ASN A 60 15.13 -5.59 -9.39
N TYR A 61 14.41 -5.42 -10.51
CA TYR A 61 14.90 -5.75 -11.85
C TYR A 61 16.16 -4.97 -12.26
N ALA A 62 16.67 -4.07 -11.40
CA ALA A 62 17.94 -3.39 -11.60
C ALA A 62 19.07 -4.39 -11.88
N ASP A 63 19.12 -5.51 -11.16
CA ASP A 63 20.17 -6.51 -11.36
C ASP A 63 20.05 -7.23 -12.71
N LEU A 64 18.81 -7.56 -13.11
CA LEU A 64 18.51 -8.13 -14.42
C LEU A 64 18.85 -7.13 -15.54
N ARG A 65 18.45 -5.87 -15.40
CA ARG A 65 18.77 -4.78 -16.35
C ARG A 65 20.27 -4.57 -16.47
N ASN A 66 21.00 -4.58 -15.35
CA ASN A 66 22.46 -4.44 -15.34
C ASN A 66 23.14 -5.63 -16.02
N ALA A 67 22.66 -6.86 -15.79
CA ALA A 67 23.16 -8.05 -16.47
C ALA A 67 22.93 -7.96 -17.99
N VAL A 68 21.71 -7.60 -18.40
CA VAL A 68 21.34 -7.40 -19.82
C VAL A 68 22.22 -6.33 -20.48
N ASN A 69 22.43 -5.20 -19.82
CA ASN A 69 23.26 -4.11 -20.32
C ASN A 69 24.74 -4.51 -20.48
N ARG A 70 25.28 -5.33 -19.57
CA ARG A 70 26.63 -5.89 -19.70
C ARG A 70 26.74 -6.78 -20.93
N THR A 71 25.78 -7.68 -21.16
CA THR A 71 25.75 -8.50 -22.37
C THR A 71 25.65 -7.66 -23.64
N TYR A 72 24.84 -6.60 -23.67
CA TYR A 72 24.79 -5.69 -24.82
C TYR A 72 26.13 -5.00 -25.06
N ALA A 73 26.83 -4.58 -24.01
CA ALA A 73 28.15 -3.95 -24.12
C ALA A 73 29.20 -4.95 -24.67
N ASP A 74 29.22 -6.18 -24.17
CA ASP A 74 30.15 -7.23 -24.62
C ASP A 74 29.92 -7.59 -26.10
N MET A 75 28.68 -7.51 -26.58
CA MET A 75 28.34 -7.73 -27.99
C MET A 75 28.56 -6.48 -28.87
N GLY A 76 29.02 -5.36 -28.32
CA GLY A 76 29.17 -4.09 -29.05
C GLY A 76 27.85 -3.42 -29.44
N LEU A 77 26.74 -3.82 -28.80
CA LEU A 77 25.37 -3.36 -29.05
C LEU A 77 24.91 -2.31 -28.04
N SER A 78 25.83 -1.54 -27.47
CA SER A 78 25.57 -0.57 -26.40
C SER A 78 24.54 0.53 -26.74
N LYS A 79 24.22 0.73 -28.03
CA LYS A 79 23.13 1.62 -28.49
C LYS A 79 21.72 1.05 -28.36
N LEU A 80 21.56 -0.24 -28.06
CA LEU A 80 20.26 -0.89 -27.86
C LEU A 80 19.86 -0.97 -26.37
N ALA A 81 20.67 -0.40 -25.47
CA ALA A 81 20.51 -0.48 -24.01
C ALA A 81 19.74 0.69 -23.36
N GLU A 82 19.21 1.63 -24.16
CA GLU A 82 18.38 2.77 -23.70
C GLU A 82 16.92 2.38 -23.40
#